data_AF-A0A9E4CL65-F1
#
_entry.id   AF-A0A9E4CL65-F1
#
_cell.length_a   1.000
_cell.length_b   1.000
_cell.length_c   1.000
_cell.angle_alpha   90.00
_cell.angle_beta   90.00
_cell.angle_gamma   90.00
#
_symmetry.space_group_name_H-M   'P 1'
#
loop_
_entity.id
_entity.type
_entity.pdbx_description
1 polymer ?
#
loop_
_entity_poly.entity_id
_entity_poly.type
_entity_poly.pdbx_seq_one_letter_code
_entity_poly.pdbx_strand_id
1 'polypeptide(L)'
;MKWYILLTAMFFNSLLQPAYSQNETRLGGYGELHYNKPVSGLPEAASAGELDFHRFVVYFSHPFEDWIWFYSELELEHTRLEGGEDGGELALEQAYVQLQYSKAFGIRAGIMIVPLGL
;
A
#
# COMPACT_ATOMS: atom_id res chain seq x y z
N MET A 1 24.88 21.80 -6.46
CA MET A 1 23.56 21.20 -6.78
C MET A 1 23.74 19.68 -6.81
N LYS A 2 23.06 18.96 -5.92
CA LYS A 2 23.05 17.49 -5.93
C LYS A 2 21.99 17.04 -6.94
N TRP A 3 22.36 16.19 -7.89
CA TRP A 3 21.44 15.61 -8.86
C TRP A 3 21.18 14.15 -8.43
N TYR A 4 19.91 13.76 -8.37
CA TYR A 4 19.46 12.41 -8.01
C TYR A 4 18.97 11.69 -9.27
N ILE A 5 19.33 10.42 -9.42
CA ILE A 5 18.70 9.52 -10.40
C ILE A 5 17.61 8.78 -9.65
N LEU A 6 16.35 8.96 -10.08
CA LEU A 6 15.19 8.23 -9.56
C LEU A 6 14.79 7.15 -10.56
N LEU A 7 14.82 5.90 -10.13
CA LEU A 7 14.22 4.77 -10.85
C LEU A 7 13.01 4.32 -10.05
N THR A 8 11.82 4.49 -10.63
CA THR A 8 10.54 4.09 -10.04
C THR A 8 10.03 2.84 -10.76
N ALA A 9 9.68 1.82 -9.98
CA ALA A 9 8.96 0.65 -10.49
C ALA A 9 7.61 0.54 -9.78
N MET A 10 6.53 0.62 -10.54
CA MET A 10 5.18 0.33 -10.06
C MET A 10 4.84 -1.12 -10.37
N PHE A 11 4.40 -1.85 -9.36
CA PHE A 11 3.87 -3.21 -9.53
C PHE A 11 2.38 -3.21 -9.24
N PHE A 12 1.58 -3.65 -10.21
CA PHE A 12 0.15 -3.85 -10.03
C PHE A 12 -0.13 -5.35 -10.15
N ASN A 13 -0.55 -5.98 -9.05
CA ASN A 13 -1.04 -7.34 -9.08
C ASN A 13 -2.53 -7.35 -8.75
N SER A 14 -3.36 -7.54 -9.78
CA SER A 14 -4.73 -7.99 -9.62
C SER A 14 -4.79 -9.47 -9.92
N LEU A 15 -5.01 -10.32 -8.92
CA LEU A 15 -5.51 -11.67 -9.16
C LEU A 15 -6.97 -11.54 -9.62
N LEU A 16 -7.20 -11.33 -10.91
CA LEU A 16 -8.50 -11.56 -11.52
C LEU A 16 -8.69 -13.07 -11.59
N GLN A 17 -9.26 -13.66 -10.55
CA GLN A 17 -9.77 -15.03 -10.63
C GLN A 17 -11.18 -15.03 -11.23
N PRO A 18 -11.48 -15.95 -12.17
CA PRO A 18 -12.82 -16.13 -12.69
C PRO A 18 -13.73 -16.59 -11.54
N ALA A 19 -14.94 -16.03 -11.50
CA ALA A 19 -15.91 -16.24 -10.43
C ALA A 19 -16.13 -17.73 -10.12
N TYR A 20 -15.70 -18.23 -8.95
CA TYR A 20 -16.29 -19.44 -8.36
C TYR A 20 -16.02 -19.63 -6.85
N SER A 21 -16.42 -18.67 -6.01
CA SER A 21 -16.99 -18.91 -4.68
C SER A 21 -17.47 -17.57 -4.09
N GLN A 22 -18.64 -17.55 -3.43
CA GLN A 22 -19.22 -16.33 -2.86
C GLN A 22 -18.37 -15.73 -1.71
N ASN A 23 -17.43 -16.52 -1.15
CA ASN A 23 -16.67 -16.20 0.06
C ASN A 23 -15.15 -16.27 -0.14
N GLU A 24 -14.65 -15.87 -1.31
CA GLU A 24 -13.20 -15.86 -1.56
C GLU A 24 -12.51 -14.66 -0.93
N THR A 25 -11.48 -14.92 -0.12
CA THR A 25 -10.54 -13.88 0.33
C THR A 25 -9.79 -13.32 -0.87
N ARG A 26 -9.78 -12.00 -0.99
CA ARG A 26 -9.02 -11.28 -2.01
C ARG A 26 -7.87 -10.55 -1.35
N LEU A 27 -6.68 -10.79 -1.89
CA LEU A 27 -5.47 -10.06 -1.56
C LEU A 27 -5.03 -9.29 -2.80
N GLY A 28 -4.70 -8.02 -2.62
CA GLY A 28 -4.17 -7.16 -3.66
C GLY A 28 -3.16 -6.19 -3.07
N GLY A 29 -2.61 -5.34 -3.91
CA GLY A 29 -1.68 -4.31 -3.46
C GLY A 29 -0.93 -3.67 -4.61
N TYR A 30 -0.18 -2.63 -4.27
CA TYR A 30 0.76 -1.99 -5.16
C TYR A 30 1.93 -1.46 -4.34
N GLY A 31 3.02 -1.13 -5.00
CA GLY A 31 4.16 -0.53 -4.35
C GLY A 31 4.98 0.32 -5.30
N GLU A 32 5.74 1.21 -4.71
CA GLU A 32 6.59 2.18 -5.37
C GLU A 32 7.97 2.12 -4.70
N LEU A 33 8.94 1.55 -5.42
CA LEU A 33 10.32 1.41 -4.96
C LEU A 33 11.18 2.45 -5.68
N HIS A 34 11.92 3.22 -4.90
CA HIS A 34 12.84 4.26 -5.34
C HIS A 34 14.27 3.84 -5.03
N TYR A 35 15.15 3.97 -6.01
CA TYR A 35 16.60 3.91 -5.79
C TYR A 35 17.18 5.32 -5.90
N ASN A 36 17.75 5.82 -4.82
CA ASN A 36 18.31 7.17 -4.72
C ASN A 36 19.84 7.09 -4.64
N LYS A 37 20.53 7.56 -5.68
CA LYS A 37 21.99 7.63 -5.71
C LYS A 37 22.50 9.06 -5.94
N PRO A 38 23.28 9.64 -5.01
CA PRO A 38 23.93 10.92 -5.24
C PRO A 38 24.97 10.81 -6.36
N VAL A 39 24.92 11.69 -7.35
CA VAL A 39 25.96 11.80 -8.37
C VAL A 39 26.89 12.97 -8.00
N SER A 40 28.16 12.68 -7.68
CA SER A 40 29.19 13.73 -7.51
C SER A 40 30.47 13.38 -8.29
N GLY A 41 31.05 14.38 -8.93
CA GLY A 41 32.21 14.27 -9.81
C GLY A 41 33.57 14.30 -9.12
N LEU A 42 33.72 13.78 -7.90
CA LEU A 42 35.03 13.63 -7.24
C LEU A 42 35.16 12.27 -6.54
N PRO A 43 36.39 11.74 -6.42
CA PRO A 43 36.65 10.42 -5.87
C PRO A 43 36.63 10.49 -4.34
N GLU A 44 35.45 10.29 -3.78
CA GLU A 44 35.31 9.81 -2.41
C GLU A 44 34.35 8.63 -2.43
N ALA A 45 34.75 7.59 -1.72
CA ALA A 45 34.17 6.26 -1.78
C ALA A 45 32.64 6.28 -1.60
N ALA A 46 31.96 5.56 -2.49
CA ALA A 46 30.91 4.62 -2.13
C ALA A 46 29.84 5.12 -1.14
N SER A 47 29.14 6.22 -1.44
CA SER A 47 27.76 6.31 -0.96
C SER A 47 26.98 5.20 -1.70
N ALA A 48 26.78 4.07 -1.04
CA ALA A 48 25.82 3.08 -1.49
C ALA A 48 24.49 3.83 -1.69
N GLY A 49 23.87 3.68 -2.87
CA GLY A 49 22.56 4.30 -3.09
C GLY A 49 21.53 3.71 -2.13
N GLU A 50 20.55 4.50 -1.77
CA GLU A 50 19.48 4.14 -0.85
C GLU A 50 18.32 3.49 -1.63
N LEU A 51 17.82 2.36 -1.14
CA LEU A 51 16.57 1.77 -1.61
C LEU A 51 15.46 2.18 -0.64
N ASP A 52 14.43 2.83 -1.16
CA ASP A 52 13.30 3.35 -0.41
C ASP A 52 12.01 2.80 -1.02
N PHE A 53 11.28 1.95 -0.28
CA PHE A 53 9.87 1.76 -0.59
C PHE A 53 9.15 3.03 -0.16
N HIS A 54 9.01 3.94 -1.11
CA HIS A 54 8.31 5.19 -0.91
C HIS A 54 6.89 4.91 -0.41
N ARG A 55 6.26 3.89 -1.00
CA ARG A 55 5.07 3.25 -0.46
C ARG A 55 4.96 1.79 -0.85
N PHE A 56 4.40 0.99 0.04
CA PHE A 56 4.03 -0.39 -0.22
C PHE A 56 2.69 -0.69 0.46
N VAL A 57 1.66 -0.88 -0.35
CA VAL A 57 0.27 -0.99 0.10
C VAL A 57 -0.25 -2.40 -0.18
N VAL A 58 -0.88 -2.99 0.83
CA VAL A 58 -1.54 -4.29 0.75
C VAL A 58 -3.02 -4.12 1.08
N TYR A 59 -3.86 -4.54 0.14
CA TYR A 59 -5.30 -4.65 0.29
C TYR A 59 -5.68 -6.06 0.70
N PHE A 60 -6.51 -6.17 1.72
CA PHE A 60 -7.14 -7.42 2.10
C PHE A 60 -8.65 -7.23 2.14
N SER A 61 -9.40 -8.16 1.56
CA SER A 61 -10.84 -8.21 1.71
C SER A 61 -11.36 -9.63 1.78
N HIS A 62 -12.44 -9.82 2.52
CA HIS A 62 -13.08 -11.12 2.66
C HIS A 62 -14.60 -10.96 2.75
N PRO A 63 -15.38 -11.60 1.86
CA PRO A 63 -16.80 -11.82 2.04
C PRO A 63 -17.00 -12.94 3.05
N PHE A 64 -17.62 -12.64 4.19
CA PHE A 64 -18.08 -13.68 5.11
C PHE A 64 -19.40 -14.29 4.63
N GLU A 65 -20.25 -13.44 4.04
CA GLU A 65 -21.55 -13.77 3.47
C GLU A 65 -21.86 -12.81 2.31
N ASP A 66 -22.90 -13.09 1.53
CA ASP A 66 -23.43 -12.22 0.46
C ASP A 66 -23.87 -10.82 0.93
N TRP A 67 -23.84 -10.54 2.23
CA TRP A 67 -24.22 -9.25 2.83
C TRP A 67 -23.23 -8.73 3.89
N ILE A 68 -22.12 -9.45 4.14
CA ILE A 68 -21.08 -9.06 5.12
C ILE A 68 -19.70 -9.15 4.46
N TRP A 69 -19.00 -8.01 4.40
CA TRP A 69 -17.62 -7.94 3.91
C TRP A 69 -16.71 -7.24 4.89
N PHE A 70 -15.47 -7.68 4.94
CA PHE A 70 -14.38 -6.94 5.55
C PHE A 70 -13.43 -6.40 4.48
N TYR A 71 -12.92 -5.19 4.72
CA TYR A 71 -11.93 -4.51 3.90
C TYR A 71 -10.85 -3.94 4.80
N SER A 72 -9.59 -4.07 4.41
CA SER A 72 -8.48 -3.37 5.03
C SER A 72 -7.38 -3.01 4.05
N GLU A 73 -6.64 -1.96 4.40
CA GLU A 73 -5.45 -1.49 3.72
C GLU A 73 -4.34 -1.28 4.75
N LEU A 74 -3.24 -1.97 4.53
CA LEU A 74 -2.01 -1.78 5.29
C LEU A 74 -1.02 -1.06 4.37
N GLU A 75 -0.45 0.03 4.86
CA GLU A 75 0.55 0.81 4.13
C GLU A 75 1.87 0.83 4.90
N LEU A 76 2.95 0.62 4.18
CA LEU A 76 4.31 0.88 4.62
C LEU A 76 4.84 2.07 3.83
N GLU A 77 5.14 3.17 4.52
CA GLU A 77 5.76 4.36 3.94
C GLU A 77 7.24 4.44 4.31
N HIS A 78 8.04 4.88 3.34
CA HIS A 78 9.46 5.19 3.49
C HIS A 78 10.27 4.18 4.28
N THR A 79 10.60 3.02 3.69
CA THR A 79 11.44 2.01 4.35
C THR A 79 12.86 2.53 4.59
N ARG A 80 13.06 3.25 5.69
CA ARG A 80 14.37 3.68 6.15
C ARG A 80 15.06 2.54 6.86
N LEU A 81 16.13 2.05 6.26
CA LEU A 81 17.08 1.12 6.88
C LEU A 81 18.29 1.91 7.38
N GLU A 82 18.09 2.86 8.31
CA GLU A 82 19.21 3.57 8.93
C GLU A 82 19.19 3.38 10.45
N GLY A 83 20.35 3.00 10.98
CA GLY A 83 20.53 2.52 12.34
C GLY A 83 20.24 3.56 13.41
N GLY A 84 18.97 3.66 13.82
CA GLY A 84 18.56 4.28 15.08
C GLY A 84 17.85 5.64 14.98
N GLU A 85 17.32 6.04 13.82
CA GLU A 85 16.52 7.27 13.68
C GLU A 85 15.09 6.99 13.19
N ASP A 86 14.19 7.96 13.40
CA ASP A 86 12.78 7.91 12.98
C ASP A 86 12.69 7.56 11.48
N GLY A 87 12.23 6.35 11.22
CA GLY A 87 12.28 5.71 9.92
C GLY A 87 11.17 4.68 9.77
N GLY A 88 10.65 4.53 8.56
CA GLY A 88 9.64 3.54 8.21
C GLY A 88 8.34 3.64 9.01
N GLU A 89 7.26 4.09 8.38
CA GLU A 89 5.95 4.09 9.02
C GLU A 89 5.13 2.91 8.52
N LEU A 90 4.64 2.07 9.44
CA LEU A 90 3.65 1.05 9.15
C LEU A 90 2.30 1.52 9.68
N ALA A 91 1.34 1.71 8.78
CA ALA A 91 0.05 2.27 9.08
C ALA A 91 -1.10 1.36 8.62
N LEU A 92 -2.18 1.36 9.41
CA LEU A 92 -3.45 0.74 9.04
C LEU A 92 -4.40 1.86 8.59
N GLU A 93 -4.37 2.17 7.30
CA GLU A 93 -5.07 3.32 6.72
C GLU A 93 -6.59 3.14 6.70
N GLN A 94 -7.05 1.92 6.41
CA GLN A 94 -8.45 1.56 6.50
C GLN A 94 -8.64 0.14 7.00
N ALA A 95 -9.68 -0.06 7.79
CA ALA A 95 -10.13 -1.36 8.27
C ALA A 95 -11.59 -1.26 8.69
N TYR A 96 -12.50 -1.79 7.89
CA TYR A 96 -13.93 -1.68 8.16
C TYR A 96 -14.71 -2.92 7.71
N VAL A 97 -15.88 -3.08 8.33
CA VAL A 97 -16.90 -4.05 7.93
C VAL A 97 -18.00 -3.31 7.18
N GLN A 98 -18.46 -3.88 6.07
CA GLN A 98 -19.64 -3.46 5.34
C GLN A 98 -20.76 -4.48 5.53
N LEU A 99 -21.93 -4.00 5.94
CA LEU A 99 -23.18 -4.75 6.06
C LEU A 99 -24.16 -4.23 5.01
N GLN A 100 -24.59 -5.07 4.06
CA GLN A 100 -25.51 -4.68 3.00
C GLN A 100 -26.88 -5.34 3.17
N TYR A 101 -27.83 -4.62 3.77
CA TYR A 101 -29.17 -5.16 4.04
C TYR A 101 -30.07 -5.20 2.79
N SER A 102 -29.87 -4.27 1.84
CA SER A 102 -30.57 -4.24 0.56
C SER A 102 -29.73 -3.52 -0.49
N LYS A 103 -30.14 -3.52 -1.77
CA LYS A 103 -29.45 -2.73 -2.81
C LYS A 103 -29.37 -1.23 -2.51
N ALA A 104 -30.31 -0.69 -1.72
CA ALA A 104 -30.41 0.74 -1.43
C ALA A 104 -29.88 1.11 -0.03
N PHE A 105 -29.65 0.14 0.85
CA PHE A 105 -29.31 0.40 2.25
C PHE A 105 -28.21 -0.55 2.75
N GLY A 106 -27.17 0.06 3.32
CA GLY A 106 -26.05 -0.63 3.95
C GLY A 106 -25.35 0.28 4.95
N ILE A 107 -24.56 -0.33 5.83
CA ILE A 107 -23.80 0.35 6.89
C ILE A 107 -22.33 -0.05 6.74
N ARG A 108 -21.43 0.91 6.94
CA ARG A 108 -19.99 0.66 7.11
C ARG A 108 -19.57 1.09 8.51
N ALA A 109 -18.74 0.29 9.16
CA ALA A 109 -18.24 0.56 10.50
C ALA A 109 -16.77 0.16 10.61
N GLY A 110 -15.93 1.07 11.10
CA GLY A 110 -14.49 0.87 11.26
C GLY A 110 -13.69 2.14 10.97
N ILE A 111 -12.40 1.95 10.71
CA ILE A 111 -11.48 2.98 10.25
C ILE A 111 -11.68 3.13 8.75
N MET A 112 -12.05 4.33 8.32
CA MET A 112 -12.38 4.62 6.92
C MET A 112 -11.80 5.97 6.55
N ILE A 113 -11.25 6.07 5.36
CA ILE A 113 -10.90 7.34 4.76
C ILE A 113 -12.21 8.00 4.31
N VAL A 114 -12.42 9.26 4.70
CA VAL A 114 -13.58 10.03 4.26
C VAL A 114 -13.48 10.19 2.75
N PRO A 115 -14.49 9.77 1.96
CA PRO A 115 -14.45 9.94 0.52
C PRO A 115 -14.54 11.45 0.21
N LEU A 116 -13.37 12.04 -0.02
CA LEU A 116 -13.24 13.36 -0.62
C LEU A 116 -13.18 13.13 -2.13
N GLY A 117 -14.13 13.71 -2.86
CA GLY A 117 -14.23 13.51 -4.31
C GLY A 117 -12.99 14.02 -5.06
N LEU A 118 -12.70 13.36 -6.18
CA LEU A 118 -11.99 13.95 -7.32
C LEU A 118 -13.01 14.42 -8.36
#